data_AF-A0A7K3AET6-F1
#
_entry.id   AF-A0A7K3AET6-F1
#
_cell.length_a   1.000
_cell.length_b   1.000
_cell.length_c   1.000
_cell.angle_alpha   90.00
_cell.angle_beta   90.00
_cell.angle_gamma   90.00
#
_symmetry.space_group_name_H-M   'P 1'
#
loop_
_entity.id
_entity.type
_entity.pdbx_description
1 polymer ?
#
loop_
_entity_poly.entity_id
_entity_poly.type
_entity_poly.pdbx_seq_one_letter_code
_entity_poly.pdbx_strand_id
1 'polypeptide(L)'
;MPARPTGTAVATARDGVFLRKALGHLRLPVGYDLPADDTVAVIHRKDDTTGELAWMPDGRTFCWLMVRRSKTTSACGSPPDKAPAPGLLFVDSGTPDQILEEGKEDQVRMVSFVIAEGGSRHFDHVRRASGAGPVQQVVSRFPSGRKVTFLTFDRPYGPIDSKAEICSADRKVCFPSQP
;
A
#
# COMPACT_ATOMS: atom_id res chain seq x y z
N MET A 1 13.89 -16.23 3.16
CA MET A 1 14.20 -15.26 2.09
C MET A 1 13.06 -14.23 2.03
N PRO A 2 13.33 -12.95 1.75
CA PRO A 2 12.30 -11.93 1.66
C PRO A 2 11.36 -12.15 0.46
N ALA A 3 10.16 -11.57 0.51
CA ALA A 3 9.30 -11.52 -0.65
C ALA A 3 9.95 -10.67 -1.76
N ARG A 4 9.85 -11.11 -3.01
CA ARG A 4 10.30 -10.35 -4.17
C ARG A 4 9.11 -9.90 -5.01
N PRO A 5 9.01 -8.59 -5.32
CA PRO A 5 8.02 -8.10 -6.26
C PRO A 5 8.17 -8.77 -7.62
N THR A 6 7.06 -8.86 -8.38
CA THR A 6 7.07 -9.42 -9.74
C THR A 6 6.30 -8.53 -10.72
N GLY A 7 6.69 -8.53 -11.99
CA GLY A 7 6.03 -7.72 -13.01
C GLY A 7 6.29 -6.22 -12.83
N THR A 8 5.25 -5.39 -12.95
CA THR A 8 5.32 -3.92 -12.81
C THR A 8 5.73 -3.46 -11.42
N ALA A 9 5.71 -4.37 -10.45
CA ALA A 9 6.13 -4.19 -9.07
C ALA A 9 7.63 -3.99 -8.86
N VAL A 10 8.41 -4.55 -9.78
CA VAL A 10 9.85 -4.67 -9.64
C VAL A 10 10.43 -3.27 -9.77
N ALA A 11 11.18 -2.85 -8.76
CA ALA A 11 11.95 -1.62 -8.82
C ALA A 11 12.77 -1.57 -10.11
N THR A 12 12.57 -0.52 -10.88
CA THR A 12 13.29 -0.25 -12.11
C THR A 12 14.42 0.75 -11.84
N ALA A 13 15.30 0.96 -12.82
CA ALA A 13 16.32 2.01 -12.74
C ALA A 13 15.71 3.42 -12.49
N ARG A 14 14.46 3.65 -12.91
CA ARG A 14 13.74 4.91 -12.67
C ARG A 14 13.36 5.11 -11.19
N ASP A 15 13.22 4.03 -10.44
CA ASP A 15 12.83 4.08 -9.03
C ASP A 15 14.05 4.32 -8.12
N GLY A 16 15.28 4.22 -8.62
CA GLY A 16 16.49 4.32 -7.79
C GLY A 16 16.66 5.65 -7.05
N VAL A 17 16.26 6.79 -7.64
CA VAL A 17 16.28 8.08 -6.92
C VAL A 17 15.24 8.08 -5.81
N PHE A 18 14.02 7.61 -6.11
CA PHE A 18 12.93 7.52 -5.16
C PHE A 18 13.27 6.59 -3.99
N LEU A 19 13.73 5.37 -4.26
CA LEU A 19 14.11 4.38 -3.24
C LEU A 19 15.22 4.89 -2.32
N ARG A 20 16.29 5.46 -2.88
CA ARG A 20 17.38 6.04 -2.05
C ARG A 20 16.89 7.13 -1.11
N LYS A 21 16.01 8.01 -1.58
CA LYS A 21 15.45 9.08 -0.74
C LYS A 21 14.45 8.54 0.28
N ALA A 22 13.59 7.62 -0.13
CA ALA A 22 12.57 7.00 0.71
C ALA A 22 13.20 6.19 1.86
N LEU A 23 14.22 5.38 1.56
CA LEU A 23 14.86 4.49 2.53
C LEU A 23 16.01 5.17 3.28
N GLY A 24 16.70 6.15 2.68
CA GLY A 24 17.87 6.79 3.27
C GLY A 24 17.60 7.61 4.54
N HIS A 25 16.36 8.05 4.74
CA HIS A 25 15.92 8.76 5.95
C HIS A 25 14.88 8.00 6.78
N LEU A 26 14.56 6.78 6.37
CA LEU A 26 13.57 5.97 7.05
C LEU A 26 14.12 5.48 8.39
N ARG A 27 13.41 5.83 9.46
CA ARG A 27 13.61 5.22 10.79
C ARG A 27 12.54 4.17 10.99
N LEU A 28 12.95 2.91 11.00
CA LEU A 28 12.07 1.80 11.32
C LEU A 28 11.95 1.60 12.84
N PRO A 29 10.85 0.98 13.31
CA PRO A 29 10.77 0.55 14.70
C PRO A 29 11.89 -0.44 15.05
N VAL A 30 12.21 -0.57 16.34
CA VAL A 30 13.21 -1.54 16.82
C VAL A 30 12.79 -2.95 16.39
N GLY A 31 13.75 -3.71 15.85
CA GLY A 31 13.54 -5.10 15.39
C GLY A 31 13.19 -5.24 13.91
N TYR A 32 13.20 -4.15 13.13
CA TYR A 32 12.99 -4.18 11.69
C TYR A 32 14.19 -3.60 10.95
N ASP A 33 14.61 -4.28 9.88
CA ASP A 33 15.73 -3.87 9.03
C ASP A 33 15.24 -3.19 7.75
N LEU A 34 16.08 -2.29 7.23
CA LEU A 34 15.85 -1.70 5.91
C LEU A 34 15.89 -2.80 4.84
N PRO A 35 14.95 -2.81 3.88
CA PRO A 35 14.94 -3.77 2.80
C PRO A 35 16.07 -3.50 1.81
N ALA A 36 16.54 -4.54 1.13
CA ALA A 36 17.29 -4.36 -0.11
C ALA A 36 16.34 -3.90 -1.23
N ASP A 37 16.83 -3.07 -2.16
CA ASP A 37 16.02 -2.49 -3.24
C ASP A 37 15.24 -3.55 -4.04
N ASP A 38 15.83 -4.73 -4.28
CA ASP A 38 15.20 -5.84 -5.03
C ASP A 38 14.08 -6.57 -4.27
N THR A 39 13.86 -6.22 -3.00
CA THR A 39 12.81 -6.77 -2.13
C THR A 39 11.66 -5.79 -1.89
N VAL A 40 11.80 -4.54 -2.35
CA VAL A 40 10.80 -3.48 -2.20
C VAL A 40 9.82 -3.52 -3.36
N ALA A 41 8.53 -3.69 -3.05
CA ALA A 41 7.45 -3.47 -4.01
C ALA A 41 7.09 -1.98 -4.04
N VAL A 42 7.29 -1.33 -5.20
CA VAL A 42 6.77 0.02 -5.45
C VAL A 42 5.29 -0.13 -5.79
N ILE A 43 4.41 0.29 -4.86
CA ILE A 43 2.95 0.21 -5.04
C ILE A 43 2.52 1.31 -6.00
N HIS A 44 3.04 2.53 -5.76
CA HIS A 44 2.73 3.70 -6.57
C HIS A 44 3.86 4.71 -6.47
N ARG A 45 4.44 5.09 -7.61
CA ARG A 45 5.38 6.21 -7.70
C ARG A 45 4.64 7.43 -8.23
N LYS A 46 4.58 8.49 -7.43
CA LYS A 46 3.97 9.78 -7.83
C LYS A 46 4.99 10.65 -8.55
N ASP A 47 6.20 10.76 -8.01
CA ASP A 47 7.35 11.42 -8.63
C ASP A 47 8.67 10.81 -8.11
N ASP A 48 9.80 11.46 -8.37
CA ASP A 48 11.12 10.96 -7.95
C ASP A 48 11.39 11.08 -6.44
N THR A 49 10.48 11.67 -5.67
CA THR A 49 10.63 11.86 -4.21
C THR A 49 9.41 11.42 -3.40
N THR A 50 8.30 11.04 -4.05
CA THR A 50 7.04 10.72 -3.39
C THR A 50 6.39 9.46 -3.98
N GLY A 51 5.74 8.69 -3.12
CA GLY A 51 5.11 7.44 -3.49
C GLY A 51 4.78 6.56 -2.29
N GLU A 52 4.36 5.34 -2.60
CA GLU A 52 4.04 4.29 -1.65
C GLU A 52 4.80 3.01 -1.99
N LEU A 53 5.36 2.38 -0.96
CA LEU A 53 6.12 1.15 -1.10
C LEU A 53 5.85 0.20 0.07
N ALA A 54 6.03 -1.10 -0.17
CA ALA A 54 5.90 -2.12 0.86
C ALA A 54 6.91 -3.25 0.64
N TRP A 55 7.25 -3.93 1.72
CA TRP A 55 8.05 -5.13 1.69
C TRP A 55 7.63 -6.08 2.81
N MET A 56 7.99 -7.35 2.64
CA MET A 56 7.78 -8.37 3.65
C MET A 56 9.08 -9.14 3.83
N PRO A 57 9.82 -8.92 4.95
CA PRO A 57 11.09 -9.61 5.18
C PRO A 57 10.90 -11.12 5.35
N ASP A 58 9.71 -11.54 5.76
CA ASP A 58 9.28 -12.93 5.89
C ASP A 58 7.77 -13.08 5.63
N GLY A 59 7.23 -14.30 5.72
CA GLY A 59 5.82 -14.60 5.45
C GLY A 59 4.79 -14.07 6.46
N ARG A 60 5.21 -13.44 7.55
CA ARG A 60 4.38 -12.96 8.66
C ARG A 60 4.70 -11.54 9.11
N THR A 61 5.69 -10.91 8.51
CA THR A 61 6.10 -9.55 8.84
C THR A 61 5.95 -8.68 7.61
N PHE A 62 5.35 -7.51 7.76
CA PHE A 62 5.27 -6.51 6.72
C PHE A 62 5.78 -5.17 7.22
N CYS A 63 6.22 -4.37 6.26
CA CYS A 63 6.42 -2.95 6.42
C CYS A 63 5.85 -2.25 5.20
N TRP A 64 5.25 -1.09 5.43
CA TRP A 64 4.81 -0.20 4.37
C TRP A 64 5.24 1.23 4.68
N LEU A 65 5.39 2.01 3.63
CA LEU A 65 5.91 3.36 3.68
C LEU A 65 5.13 4.24 2.70
N MET A 66 4.70 5.39 3.20
CA MET A 66 4.16 6.48 2.42
C MET A 66 5.13 7.66 2.51
N VAL A 67 5.69 8.07 1.37
CA VAL A 67 6.58 9.23 1.27
C VAL A 67 5.85 10.36 0.57
N ARG A 68 5.84 11.52 1.22
CA ARG A 68 5.32 12.79 0.73
C ARG A 68 6.39 13.87 0.93
N ARG A 69 6.23 15.01 0.25
CA ARG A 69 7.27 16.08 0.20
C ARG A 69 7.77 16.52 1.58
N SER A 70 6.87 16.62 2.56
CA SER A 70 7.17 17.11 3.92
C SER A 70 7.10 16.03 5.00
N LYS A 71 6.64 14.81 4.65
CA LYS A 71 6.32 13.77 5.64
C LYS A 71 6.55 12.39 5.09
N THR A 72 7.14 11.54 5.93
CA THR A 72 7.23 10.11 5.69
C THR A 72 6.47 9.40 6.80
N THR A 73 5.55 8.52 6.43
CA THR A 73 4.84 7.65 7.37
C THR A 73 5.21 6.21 7.07
N SER A 74 5.51 5.44 8.10
CA SER A 74 5.73 4.00 7.98
C SER A 74 4.92 3.25 9.01
N ALA A 75 4.55 2.02 8.68
CA ALA A 75 4.13 1.05 9.68
C ALA A 75 4.74 -0.30 9.37
N CYS A 76 5.23 -0.96 10.41
CA CYS A 76 5.70 -2.33 10.36
C CYS A 76 4.97 -3.17 11.41
N GLY A 77 4.73 -4.43 11.12
CA GLY A 77 4.04 -5.32 12.03
C GLY A 77 3.82 -6.70 11.45
N SER A 78 3.00 -7.47 12.16
CA SER A 78 2.48 -8.74 11.66
C SER A 78 1.01 -8.61 11.31
N PRO A 79 0.53 -9.31 10.28
CA PRO A 79 -0.90 -9.47 10.06
C PRO A 79 -1.57 -10.06 11.32
N PRO A 80 -2.81 -9.65 11.65
CA PRO A 80 -3.56 -10.23 12.76
C PRO A 80 -3.70 -11.76 12.61
N ASP A 81 -3.78 -12.47 13.73
CA ASP A 81 -3.96 -13.94 13.73
C ASP A 81 -5.29 -14.35 13.09
N LYS A 82 -6.31 -13.48 13.17
CA LYS A 82 -7.58 -13.64 12.47
C LYS A 82 -7.64 -12.68 11.30
N ALA A 83 -7.87 -13.22 10.11
CA ALA A 83 -8.05 -12.44 8.90
C ALA A 83 -9.24 -11.47 9.05
N PRO A 84 -9.11 -10.20 8.62
CA PRO A 84 -10.18 -9.21 8.71
C PRO A 84 -11.36 -9.52 7.77
N ALA A 85 -11.09 -10.23 6.67
CA ALA A 85 -12.09 -10.78 5.76
C ALA A 85 -11.48 -11.97 4.98
N PRO A 86 -12.29 -12.84 4.36
CA PRO A 86 -11.77 -13.88 3.48
C PRO A 86 -10.83 -13.32 2.40
N GLY A 87 -9.61 -13.86 2.33
CA GLY A 87 -8.59 -13.44 1.37
C GLY A 87 -7.87 -12.14 1.71
N LEU A 88 -8.13 -11.52 2.87
CA LEU A 88 -7.33 -10.40 3.38
C LEU A 88 -6.38 -10.86 4.48
N LEU A 89 -5.16 -10.31 4.45
CA LEU A 89 -4.17 -10.48 5.51
C LEU A 89 -4.16 -9.27 6.43
N PHE A 90 -4.26 -8.06 5.89
CA PHE A 90 -4.13 -6.84 6.69
C PHE A 90 -4.87 -5.67 6.03
N VAL A 91 -5.42 -4.77 6.86
CA VAL A 91 -6.04 -3.51 6.46
C VAL A 91 -5.62 -2.42 7.45
N ASP A 92 -5.01 -1.36 6.93
CA ASP A 92 -4.82 -0.08 7.61
C ASP A 92 -5.77 0.94 6.99
N SER A 93 -6.74 1.41 7.80
CA SER A 93 -7.88 2.22 7.36
C SER A 93 -7.56 3.70 7.12
N GLY A 94 -6.29 4.11 7.26
CA GLY A 94 -5.83 5.32 6.62
C GLY A 94 -4.74 6.07 7.37
N THR A 95 -3.72 6.49 6.63
CA THR A 95 -2.80 7.56 7.02
C THR A 95 -3.22 8.89 6.37
N PRO A 96 -3.26 10.02 7.11
CA PRO A 96 -3.59 11.31 6.53
C PRO A 96 -2.51 11.77 5.54
N ASP A 97 -2.95 12.19 4.36
CA ASP A 97 -2.18 12.77 3.26
C ASP A 97 -2.75 14.14 2.92
N GLN A 98 -1.96 15.20 3.12
CA GLN A 98 -2.35 16.56 2.76
C GLN A 98 -2.12 16.76 1.27
N ILE A 99 -3.18 17.02 0.53
CA ILE A 99 -3.09 17.38 -0.88
C ILE A 99 -3.04 18.90 -0.98
N LEU A 100 -1.86 19.39 -1.33
CA LEU A 100 -1.65 20.77 -1.75
C LEU A 100 -1.98 20.86 -3.25
N GLU A 101 -3.26 21.00 -3.60
CA GLU A 101 -3.66 21.40 -4.96
C GLU A 101 -3.66 22.94 -5.04
N GLU A 102 -2.97 23.51 -6.03
CA GLU A 102 -2.96 24.97 -6.25
C GLU A 102 -4.41 25.51 -6.36
N GLY A 103 -4.75 26.48 -5.51
CA GLY A 103 -6.04 27.17 -5.54
C GLY A 103 -7.19 26.50 -4.76
N LYS A 104 -6.94 25.44 -3.98
CA LYS A 104 -7.91 24.87 -3.03
C LYS A 104 -7.37 24.91 -1.61
N GLU A 105 -8.27 25.04 -0.63
CA GLU A 105 -7.96 24.76 0.77
C GLU A 105 -7.36 23.35 0.89
N ASP A 106 -6.45 23.17 1.85
CA ASP A 106 -5.78 21.91 2.16
C ASP A 106 -6.78 20.75 2.21
N GLN A 107 -6.85 19.93 1.16
CA GLN A 107 -7.69 18.74 1.17
C GLN A 107 -6.93 17.59 1.84
N VAL A 108 -7.38 17.18 3.00
CA VAL A 108 -6.88 15.96 3.65
C VAL A 108 -7.54 14.75 2.99
N ARG A 109 -6.73 13.82 2.48
CA ARG A 109 -7.17 12.47 2.13
C ARG A 109 -6.61 11.46 3.12
N MET A 110 -7.28 10.32 3.21
CA MET A 110 -6.78 9.18 3.97
C MET A 110 -6.29 8.13 2.97
N VAL A 111 -5.03 7.74 3.10
CA VAL A 111 -4.40 6.69 2.29
C VAL A 111 -4.47 5.39 3.07
N SER A 112 -5.31 4.47 2.62
CA SER A 112 -5.41 3.14 3.21
C SER A 112 -4.36 2.21 2.61
N PHE A 113 -3.91 1.23 3.39
CA PHE A 113 -3.00 0.18 2.93
C PHE A 113 -3.60 -1.20 3.21
N VAL A 114 -3.59 -2.08 2.21
CA VAL A 114 -4.19 -3.42 2.31
C VAL A 114 -3.21 -4.48 1.80
N ILE A 115 -3.20 -5.63 2.46
CA ILE A 115 -2.52 -6.83 1.99
C ILE A 115 -3.57 -7.89 1.74
N ALA A 116 -3.73 -8.28 0.47
CA ALA A 116 -4.62 -9.36 0.05
C ALA A 116 -3.83 -10.61 -0.34
N GLU A 117 -4.41 -11.78 -0.11
CA GLU A 117 -3.84 -13.06 -0.48
C GLU A 117 -4.16 -13.44 -1.94
N GLY A 118 -3.31 -14.26 -2.56
CA GLY A 118 -3.59 -14.90 -3.85
C GLY A 118 -2.99 -14.19 -5.07
N GLY A 119 -2.42 -12.99 -4.89
CA GLY A 119 -1.73 -12.28 -5.98
C GLY A 119 -2.67 -11.86 -7.11
N SER A 120 -3.94 -11.57 -6.80
CA SER A 120 -4.86 -10.96 -7.76
C SER A 120 -4.24 -9.65 -8.28
N ARG A 121 -4.21 -9.50 -9.60
CA ARG A 121 -3.55 -8.36 -10.25
C ARG A 121 -4.44 -7.12 -10.33
N HIS A 122 -5.73 -7.28 -10.06
CA HIS A 122 -6.68 -6.21 -10.25
C HIS A 122 -7.77 -6.26 -9.19
N PHE A 123 -7.75 -5.23 -8.35
CA PHE A 123 -8.79 -4.76 -7.48
C PHE A 123 -9.24 -3.39 -7.95
N ASP A 124 -10.54 -3.13 -7.87
CA ASP A 124 -11.11 -1.83 -8.19
C ASP A 124 -12.36 -1.58 -7.32
N HIS A 125 -12.78 -0.32 -7.29
CA HIS A 125 -14.01 0.09 -6.63
C HIS A 125 -15.21 -0.50 -7.38
N VAL A 126 -16.03 -1.29 -6.69
CA VAL A 126 -17.34 -1.71 -7.20
C VAL A 126 -18.37 -0.61 -6.99
N ARG A 127 -18.24 0.09 -5.86
CA ARG A 127 -18.95 1.32 -5.55
C ARG A 127 -17.95 2.33 -4.99
N ARG A 128 -17.61 3.31 -5.81
CA ARG A 128 -16.62 4.34 -5.46
C ARG A 128 -17.30 5.48 -4.70
N ALA A 129 -16.83 5.78 -3.50
CA ALA A 129 -17.22 6.99 -2.81
C ALA A 129 -16.80 8.23 -3.63
N SER A 130 -17.61 9.29 -3.58
CA SER A 130 -17.29 10.55 -4.27
C SER A 130 -15.92 11.06 -3.82
N GLY A 131 -15.03 11.38 -4.76
CA GLY A 131 -13.68 11.88 -4.48
C GLY A 131 -12.65 10.84 -4.02
N ALA A 132 -12.99 9.54 -3.93
CA ALA A 132 -12.00 8.50 -3.71
C ALA A 132 -11.02 8.41 -4.88
N GLY A 133 -9.74 8.11 -4.64
CA GLY A 133 -8.71 7.90 -5.66
C GLY A 133 -8.80 6.52 -6.33
N PRO A 134 -7.99 6.26 -7.38
CA PRO A 134 -7.85 4.93 -7.94
C PRO A 134 -7.21 3.96 -6.93
N VAL A 135 -7.45 2.66 -7.13
CA VAL A 135 -6.73 1.61 -6.39
C VAL A 135 -5.37 1.38 -7.04
N GLN A 136 -4.30 1.69 -6.31
CA GLN A 136 -2.95 1.34 -6.66
C GLN A 136 -2.62 -0.02 -6.09
N GLN A 137 -1.94 -0.87 -6.86
CA GLN A 137 -1.76 -2.25 -6.45
C GLN A 137 -0.58 -2.92 -7.12
N VAL A 138 -0.02 -3.91 -6.42
CA VAL A 138 1.19 -4.57 -6.85
C VAL A 138 1.31 -5.98 -6.25
N VAL A 139 1.84 -6.94 -7.02
CA VAL A 139 1.96 -8.33 -6.58
C VAL A 139 3.39 -8.66 -6.15
N SER A 140 3.53 -9.25 -4.97
CA SER A 140 4.78 -9.79 -4.46
C SER A 140 4.69 -11.30 -4.21
N ARG A 141 5.82 -11.99 -4.38
CA ARG A 141 5.92 -13.44 -4.20
C ARG A 141 6.90 -13.77 -3.08
N PHE A 142 6.45 -14.57 -2.12
CA PHE A 142 7.30 -15.17 -1.09
C PHE A 142 8.16 -16.31 -1.64
N PRO A 143 9.26 -16.65 -0.96
CA PRO A 143 10.07 -17.82 -1.34
C PRO A 143 9.29 -19.12 -1.24
N SER A 144 8.30 -19.20 -0.35
CA SER A 144 7.37 -20.34 -0.27
C SER A 144 6.49 -20.50 -1.52
N GLY A 145 6.54 -19.54 -2.45
CA GLY A 145 5.70 -19.49 -3.63
C GLY A 145 4.36 -18.75 -3.42
N ARG A 146 3.99 -18.48 -2.16
CA ARG A 146 2.79 -17.70 -1.80
C ARG A 146 2.85 -16.31 -2.44
N LYS A 147 1.72 -15.82 -2.93
CA LYS A 147 1.60 -14.48 -3.52
C LYS A 147 0.69 -13.61 -2.68
N VAL A 148 1.05 -12.33 -2.58
CA VAL A 148 0.25 -11.29 -1.97
C VAL A 148 0.13 -10.11 -2.91
N THR A 149 -0.99 -9.40 -2.81
CA THR A 149 -1.19 -8.13 -3.47
C THR A 149 -1.17 -7.04 -2.41
N PHE A 150 -0.25 -6.09 -2.53
CA PHE A 150 -0.27 -4.85 -1.77
C PHE A 150 -1.15 -3.85 -2.50
N LEU A 151 -1.99 -3.12 -1.76
CA LEU A 151 -2.85 -2.10 -2.32
C LEU A 151 -2.80 -0.83 -1.49
N THR A 152 -2.86 0.29 -2.18
CA THR A 152 -3.13 1.60 -1.58
C THR A 152 -4.25 2.30 -2.34
N PHE A 153 -5.05 3.08 -1.62
CA PHE A 153 -6.08 3.89 -2.24
C PHE A 153 -6.41 5.09 -1.36
N ASP A 154 -6.75 6.19 -2.01
CA ASP A 154 -7.14 7.41 -1.33
C ASP A 154 -8.65 7.43 -1.11
N ARG A 155 -9.08 7.92 0.05
CA ARG A 155 -10.47 8.35 0.28
C ARG A 155 -10.49 9.79 0.79
N PRO A 156 -11.55 10.57 0.49
CA PRO A 156 -11.70 11.88 1.10
C PRO A 156 -11.80 11.76 2.61
N TYR A 157 -11.26 12.75 3.33
CA TYR A 157 -11.62 12.96 4.73
C TYR A 157 -13.05 13.50 4.78
N GLY A 158 -13.97 12.77 5.41
CA GLY A 158 -15.40 13.12 5.38
C GLY A 158 -16.34 11.97 5.68
N PRO A 159 -17.63 12.11 5.32
CA PRO A 159 -18.67 11.12 5.61
C PRO A 159 -18.33 9.74 5.07
N ILE A 160 -18.65 8.72 5.87
CA ILE A 160 -18.45 7.32 5.51
C ILE A 160 -19.65 6.84 4.66
N ASP A 161 -19.40 6.48 3.41
CA ASP A 161 -20.27 5.63 2.59
C ASP A 161 -19.99 4.15 2.92
N SER A 162 -20.79 3.59 3.83
CA SER A 162 -20.70 2.19 4.26
C SER A 162 -20.99 1.17 3.16
N LYS A 163 -21.44 1.62 1.98
CA LYS A 163 -21.64 0.76 0.81
C LYS A 163 -20.47 0.81 -0.16
N ALA A 164 -19.47 1.65 0.10
CA ALA A 164 -18.30 1.75 -0.77
C ALA A 164 -17.38 0.53 -0.55
N GLU A 165 -17.06 -0.17 -1.62
CA GLU A 165 -16.35 -1.46 -1.57
C GLU A 165 -15.32 -1.57 -2.68
N ILE A 166 -14.22 -2.24 -2.37
CA ILE A 166 -13.19 -2.66 -3.33
C ILE A 166 -13.24 -4.18 -3.43
N CYS A 167 -13.20 -4.70 -4.65
CA CYS A 167 -13.19 -6.13 -4.91
C CYS A 167 -12.09 -6.53 -5.89
N SER A 168 -11.60 -7.77 -5.77
CA SER A 168 -10.82 -8.43 -6.80
C SER A 168 -11.64 -8.59 -8.08
N ALA A 169 -10.97 -8.71 -9.23
CA ALA A 169 -11.64 -8.86 -10.54
C ALA A 169 -12.62 -10.06 -10.60
N ASP A 170 -12.32 -11.15 -9.88
CA ASP A 170 -13.17 -12.34 -9.76
C ASP A 170 -14.19 -12.25 -8.61
N ARG A 171 -14.22 -11.12 -7.90
CA ARG A 171 -15.09 -10.82 -6.74
C ARG A 171 -14.99 -11.82 -5.59
N LYS A 172 -13.90 -12.59 -5.50
CA LYS A 172 -13.68 -13.53 -4.39
C LYS A 172 -13.18 -12.84 -3.13
N VAL A 173 -12.51 -11.70 -3.28
CA VAL A 173 -12.04 -10.88 -2.18
C VAL A 173 -12.67 -9.51 -2.31
N CYS A 174 -13.55 -9.16 -1.38
CA CYS A 174 -14.20 -7.86 -1.31
C CYS A 174 -14.07 -7.32 0.11
N PHE A 175 -13.91 -6.00 0.22
CA PHE A 175 -13.81 -5.34 1.51
C PHE A 175 -14.32 -3.90 1.44
N PRO A 176 -14.80 -3.36 2.57
CA PRO A 176 -15.19 -1.95 2.66
C PRO A 176 -14.01 -1.04 2.29
N SER A 177 -14.23 -0.07 1.42
CA SER A 177 -13.22 0.95 1.09
C SER A 177 -13.16 2.08 2.13
N GLN A 178 -14.01 2.01 3.15
CA GLN A 178 -14.05 2.93 4.28
C GLN A 178 -14.33 2.14 5.57
N PRO A 179 -13.78 2.57 6.72
CA PRO A 179 -13.95 1.87 8.00
C PRO A 179 -15.38 1.88 8.52
#